data_AF-A0AAD6X4M4-F1
#
_entry.id   AF-A0AAD6X4M4-F1
#
_cell.length_a   1.000
_cell.length_b   1.000
_cell.length_c   1.000
_cell.angle_alpha   90.00
_cell.angle_beta   90.00
_cell.angle_gamma   90.00
#
_symmetry.space_group_name_H-M   'P 1'
#
loop_
_entity.id
_entity.type
_entity.pdbx_description
1 polymer ?
#
loop_
_entity_poly.entity_id
_entity_poly.type
_entity_poly.pdbx_seq_one_letter_code
_entity_poly.pdbx_strand_id
1 'polypeptide(L)'
;DQSRAWLPRPPRGRYRPEDPIARVYERDWWKWWATLQPQWRVESPGRSNRFLRETYPALSHDNWNPLRVPGQNGMLSVVAALYWWGLKNSAVGEREDKESWSEAVADVKWMVKGM
;
A
#
# COMPACT_ATOMS: atom_id res chain seq x y z
N ASP A 1 39.97 9.82 26.33
CA ASP A 1 39.72 10.02 24.90
C ASP A 1 40.07 8.73 24.17
N GLN A 2 39.08 7.85 24.00
CA GLN A 2 39.29 6.49 23.49
C GLN A 2 38.64 6.37 22.11
N SER A 3 39.52 6.27 21.12
CA SER A 3 39.35 5.69 19.79
C SER A 3 38.03 4.97 19.53
N ARG A 4 37.15 5.64 18.78
CA ARG A 4 36.04 5.01 18.06
C ARG A 4 36.61 3.93 17.13
N ALA A 5 36.44 2.67 17.51
CA ALA A 5 36.76 1.52 16.68
C ALA A 5 35.90 1.59 15.40
N TRP A 6 36.56 1.79 14.26
CA TRP A 6 35.96 1.62 12.95
C TRP A 6 35.65 0.15 12.74
N LEU A 7 34.42 -0.28 13.07
CA LEU A 7 33.96 -1.61 12.66
C LEU A 7 33.94 -1.66 11.12
N PRO A 8 34.59 -2.64 10.49
CA PRO A 8 34.56 -2.78 9.04
C PRO A 8 33.12 -2.99 8.58
N ARG A 9 32.74 -2.31 7.50
CA ARG A 9 31.43 -2.49 6.88
C ARG A 9 31.28 -3.97 6.48
N PRO A 10 30.16 -4.63 6.81
CA PRO A 10 29.95 -6.00 6.37
C PRO A 10 30.06 -6.07 4.84
N PRO A 11 30.60 -7.16 4.28
CA PRO A 11 30.71 -7.35 2.84
C PRO A 11 29.35 -7.15 2.18
N ARG A 12 29.32 -6.56 0.97
CA ARG A 12 28.11 -6.49 0.13
C ARG A 12 27.77 -7.89 -0.41
N GLY A 13 27.50 -8.83 0.48
CA GLY A 13 27.02 -10.16 0.19
C GLY A 13 25.59 -10.23 0.68
N ARG A 14 24.64 -10.18 -0.28
CA ARG A 14 23.22 -10.55 -0.15
C ARG A 14 22.74 -10.67 1.31
N TYR A 15 22.58 -9.53 1.99
CA TYR A 15 21.56 -9.51 3.02
C TYR A 15 20.26 -9.74 2.25
N ARG A 16 19.78 -10.98 2.27
CA ARG A 16 18.40 -11.29 1.98
C ARG A 16 17.75 -11.16 3.35
N PRO A 17 17.24 -9.97 3.73
CA PRO A 17 16.30 -9.94 4.83
C PRO A 17 15.31 -11.04 4.54
N GLU A 18 15.11 -11.92 5.51
CA GLU A 18 14.07 -12.92 5.46
C GLU A 18 12.77 -12.24 4.99
N ASP A 19 11.84 -13.02 4.47
CA ASP A 19 10.55 -12.55 3.95
C ASP A 19 9.67 -11.61 4.81
N PRO A 20 9.94 -11.25 6.09
CA PRO A 20 9.27 -10.15 6.79
C PRO A 20 9.05 -8.86 6.00
N ILE A 21 9.93 -8.44 5.09
CA ILE A 21 9.76 -7.12 4.45
C ILE A 21 8.48 -7.07 3.60
N ALA A 22 8.15 -8.14 2.85
CA ALA A 22 6.99 -8.13 1.97
C ALA A 22 5.68 -8.08 2.77
N ARG A 23 5.54 -8.95 3.79
CA ARG A 23 4.35 -9.00 4.65
C ARG A 23 4.21 -7.78 5.55
N VAL A 24 5.32 -7.23 6.04
CA VAL A 24 5.33 -5.97 6.80
C VAL A 24 4.91 -4.82 5.91
N TYR A 25 5.46 -4.73 4.69
CA TYR A 25 5.09 -3.71 3.72
C TYR A 25 3.61 -3.80 3.36
N GLU A 26 3.09 -4.98 3.05
CA GLU A 26 1.66 -5.19 2.78
C GLU A 26 0.80 -4.64 3.93
N ARG A 27 1.08 -5.10 5.16
CA ARG A 27 0.32 -4.69 6.33
C ARG A 27 0.34 -3.17 6.51
N ASP A 28 1.52 -2.57 6.37
CA ASP A 28 1.71 -1.14 6.59
C ASP A 28 1.09 -0.32 5.46
N TRP A 29 1.13 -0.82 4.22
CA TRP A 29 0.44 -0.22 3.08
C TRP A 29 -1.07 -0.17 3.32
N TRP A 30 -1.69 -1.28 3.76
CA TRP A 30 -3.13 -1.32 4.02
C TRP A 30 -3.55 -0.46 5.20
N LYS A 31 -2.76 -0.46 6.28
CA LYS A 31 -2.98 0.46 7.41
C LYS A 31 -2.93 1.91 6.96
N TRP A 32 -1.91 2.29 6.19
CA TRP A 32 -1.78 3.64 5.64
C TRP A 32 -2.93 3.97 4.68
N TRP A 33 -3.27 3.06 3.77
CA TRP A 33 -4.36 3.27 2.82
C TRP A 33 -5.70 3.51 3.53
N ALA A 34 -5.97 2.79 4.63
CA ALA A 34 -7.15 2.99 5.46
C ALA A 34 -7.22 4.37 6.12
N THR A 35 -6.09 4.99 6.51
CA THR A 35 -6.12 6.34 7.10
C THR A 35 -6.51 7.42 6.10
N LEU A 36 -6.35 7.14 4.80
CA LEU A 36 -6.72 8.05 3.72
C LEU A 36 -8.19 7.89 3.31
N GLN A 37 -8.83 6.78 3.65
CA GLN A 37 -10.18 6.51 3.17
C GLN A 37 -11.22 7.43 3.82
N PRO A 38 -12.19 7.92 3.05
CA PRO A 38 -13.26 8.71 3.61
C PRO A 38 -14.18 7.83 4.49
N GLN A 39 -14.80 8.46 5.49
CA GLN A 39 -15.59 7.78 6.54
C GLN A 39 -16.78 6.98 6.01
N TRP A 40 -17.27 7.30 4.82
CA TRP A 40 -18.40 6.58 4.20
C TRP A 40 -17.99 5.22 3.64
N ARG A 41 -16.69 4.89 3.52
CA ARG A 41 -16.26 3.57 3.06
C ARG A 41 -16.45 2.53 4.16
N VAL A 42 -17.09 1.42 3.80
CA VAL A 42 -17.31 0.28 4.69
C VAL A 42 -16.15 -0.71 4.58
N GLU A 43 -15.58 -1.11 5.72
CA GLU A 43 -14.55 -2.15 5.75
C GLU A 43 -15.12 -3.53 5.34
N SER A 44 -14.32 -4.33 4.64
CA SER A 44 -14.66 -5.71 4.30
C SER A 44 -14.74 -6.57 5.56
N PRO A 45 -15.86 -7.28 5.80
CA PRO A 45 -15.97 -8.20 6.93
C PRO A 45 -14.83 -9.22 6.94
N GLY A 46 -14.19 -9.39 8.10
CA GLY A 46 -13.09 -10.34 8.28
C GLY A 46 -11.77 -9.95 7.61
N ARG A 47 -11.65 -8.77 7.00
CA ARG A 47 -10.42 -8.30 6.34
C ARG A 47 -10.08 -6.87 6.75
N SER A 48 -9.32 -6.73 7.82
CA SER A 48 -8.95 -5.42 8.40
C SER A 48 -8.31 -4.48 7.37
N ASN A 49 -8.72 -3.22 7.39
CA ASN A 49 -8.21 -2.16 6.51
C ASN A 49 -8.49 -2.38 5.01
N ARG A 50 -9.24 -3.43 4.63
CA ARG A 50 -9.78 -3.60 3.27
C ARG A 50 -11.16 -3.00 3.23
N PHE A 51 -11.56 -2.47 2.09
CA PHE A 51 -12.85 -1.82 1.93
C PHE A 51 -13.71 -2.52 0.88
N LEU A 52 -15.02 -2.51 1.09
CA LEU A 52 -15.97 -2.94 0.09
C LEU A 52 -15.90 -2.00 -1.13
N ARG A 53 -16.14 -2.57 -2.32
CA ARG A 53 -16.24 -1.85 -3.60
C ARG A 53 -17.68 -1.95 -4.10
N GLU A 54 -18.60 -1.40 -3.34
CA GLU A 54 -20.03 -1.41 -3.67
C GLU A 54 -20.40 -0.14 -4.45
N THR A 55 -21.29 -0.29 -5.42
CA THR A 55 -21.85 0.83 -6.19
C THR A 55 -22.92 1.50 -5.33
N TYR A 56 -22.53 2.45 -4.49
CA TYR A 56 -23.50 3.29 -3.78
C TYR A 56 -24.14 4.28 -4.76
N PRO A 57 -25.41 4.70 -4.54
CA PRO A 57 -26.07 5.64 -5.45
C PRO A 57 -25.31 6.96 -5.46
N ALA A 58 -24.94 7.40 -6.67
CA ALA A 58 -24.02 8.49 -6.98
C ALA A 58 -24.45 9.91 -6.53
N LEU A 59 -25.39 10.03 -5.59
CA LEU A 59 -26.10 11.28 -5.33
C LEU A 59 -25.86 11.89 -3.95
N SER A 60 -25.11 11.24 -3.04
CA SER A 60 -24.81 11.89 -1.75
C SER A 60 -23.43 11.61 -1.14
N HIS A 61 -22.73 10.53 -1.50
CA HIS A 61 -21.51 10.11 -0.80
C HIS A 61 -20.29 9.82 -1.70
N ASP A 62 -20.31 10.21 -2.98
CA ASP A 62 -19.18 10.04 -3.92
C ASP A 62 -18.06 11.07 -3.72
N ASN A 63 -18.06 11.76 -2.58
CA ASN A 63 -17.12 12.84 -2.37
C ASN A 63 -15.75 12.30 -1.97
N TRP A 64 -14.96 11.94 -2.97
CA TRP A 64 -13.53 11.62 -2.84
C TRP A 64 -12.66 12.85 -2.54
N ASN A 65 -13.25 14.02 -2.24
CA ASN A 65 -12.51 15.23 -1.86
C ASN A 65 -11.41 15.01 -0.81
N PRO A 66 -11.58 14.15 0.23
CA PRO A 66 -10.50 13.87 1.18
C PRO A 66 -9.23 13.29 0.52
N LEU A 67 -9.38 12.58 -0.61
CA LEU A 67 -8.27 12.08 -1.43
C LEU A 67 -7.86 13.04 -2.55
N ARG A 68 -8.69 14.04 -2.89
CA ARG A 68 -8.35 15.13 -3.82
C ARG A 68 -7.50 16.19 -3.13
N VAL A 69 -6.33 15.79 -2.63
CA VAL A 69 -5.36 16.72 -2.05
C VAL A 69 -4.50 17.29 -3.19
N PRO A 70 -4.63 18.59 -3.53
CA PRO A 70 -3.77 19.20 -4.53
C PRO A 70 -2.32 19.25 -4.01
N GLY A 71 -1.39 18.63 -4.73
CA GLY A 71 0.01 18.57 -4.38
C GLY A 71 0.83 17.82 -5.42
N GLN A 72 2.14 18.05 -5.45
CA GLN A 72 3.02 17.58 -6.52
C GLN A 72 3.03 16.05 -6.68
N ASN A 73 2.73 15.28 -5.63
CA ASN A 73 2.87 13.83 -5.60
C ASN A 73 1.63 13.09 -5.04
N GLY A 74 0.42 13.64 -5.11
CA GLY A 74 -0.79 13.06 -4.49
C GLY A 74 -1.08 11.59 -4.86
N MET A 75 -1.98 11.34 -5.81
CA MET A 75 -2.30 9.96 -6.22
C MET A 75 -1.13 9.25 -6.93
N LEU A 76 -0.19 10.02 -7.49
CA LEU A 76 1.02 9.46 -8.11
C LEU A 76 1.89 8.68 -7.10
N SER A 77 1.95 9.09 -5.83
CA SER A 77 2.69 8.33 -4.81
C SER A 77 2.04 6.98 -4.51
N VAL A 78 0.69 6.93 -4.51
CA VAL A 78 -0.06 5.68 -4.30
C VAL A 78 0.21 4.72 -5.45
N VAL A 79 0.17 5.21 -6.70
CA VAL A 79 0.46 4.40 -7.89
C VAL A 79 1.92 3.94 -7.90
N ALA A 80 2.87 4.80 -7.55
CA ALA A 80 4.28 4.44 -7.45
C ALA A 80 4.51 3.35 -6.39
N ALA A 81 3.88 3.47 -5.21
CA ALA A 81 3.95 2.47 -4.16
C ALA A 81 3.44 1.10 -4.66
N LEU A 82 2.28 1.07 -5.33
CA LEU A 82 1.74 -0.15 -5.93
C LEU A 82 2.65 -0.72 -7.01
N TYR A 83 3.26 0.11 -7.85
CA TYR A 83 4.19 -0.34 -8.89
C TYR A 83 5.39 -1.07 -8.29
N TRP A 84 6.06 -0.46 -7.30
CA TRP A 84 7.22 -1.08 -6.65
C TRP A 84 6.86 -2.35 -5.87
N TRP A 85 5.71 -2.36 -5.20
CA TRP A 85 5.20 -3.56 -4.54
C TRP A 85 4.93 -4.69 -5.54
N GLY A 86 4.28 -4.38 -6.67
CA GLY A 86 3.98 -5.36 -7.73
C GLY A 86 5.23 -5.93 -8.38
N LEU A 87 6.24 -5.10 -8.65
CA LEU A 87 7.55 -5.56 -9.14
C LEU A 87 8.20 -6.54 -8.16
N LYS A 88 8.14 -6.23 -6.86
CA LYS A 88 8.69 -7.10 -5.83
C LYS A 88 7.95 -8.43 -5.75
N ASN A 89 6.61 -8.41 -5.75
CA ASN A 89 5.78 -9.61 -5.71
C ASN A 89 5.94 -10.47 -6.99
N SER A 90 6.19 -9.85 -8.13
CA SER A 90 6.43 -10.58 -9.39
C SER A 90 7.77 -11.32 -9.37
N ALA A 91 8.78 -10.77 -8.70
CA ALA A 91 10.11 -11.35 -8.63
C ALA A 91 10.26 -12.43 -7.55
N VAL A 92 9.57 -12.29 -6.41
CA VAL A 92 9.79 -13.17 -5.23
C VAL A 92 8.53 -13.54 -4.44
N GLY A 93 7.35 -13.03 -4.78
CA GLY A 93 6.15 -13.16 -3.95
C GLY A 93 5.40 -14.49 -4.11
N GLU A 94 4.77 -14.92 -3.03
CA GLU A 94 3.86 -16.07 -2.98
C GLU A 94 2.50 -15.72 -3.63
N ARG A 95 1.63 -16.73 -3.78
CA ARG A 95 0.30 -16.52 -4.36
C ARG A 95 -0.53 -15.51 -3.54
N GLU A 96 -0.50 -15.64 -2.21
CA GLU A 96 -1.24 -14.76 -1.30
C GLU A 96 -0.77 -13.30 -1.40
N ASP A 97 0.55 -13.08 -1.49
CA ASP A 97 1.11 -11.73 -1.67
C ASP A 97 0.62 -11.08 -2.97
N LYS A 98 0.53 -11.88 -4.06
CA LYS A 98 0.02 -11.43 -5.36
C LYS A 98 -1.46 -11.09 -5.31
N GLU A 99 -2.25 -11.86 -4.57
CA GLU A 99 -3.68 -11.62 -4.38
C GLU A 99 -3.92 -10.32 -3.59
N SER A 100 -3.15 -10.08 -2.52
CA SER A 100 -3.25 -8.85 -1.73
C SER A 100 -2.89 -7.59 -2.53
N TRP A 101 -1.79 -7.64 -3.28
CA TRP A 101 -1.41 -6.56 -4.18
C TRP A 101 -2.47 -6.32 -5.26
N SER A 102 -3.01 -7.39 -5.85
CA SER A 102 -4.08 -7.27 -6.85
C SER A 102 -5.35 -6.64 -6.27
N GLU A 103 -5.69 -6.93 -5.02
CA GLU A 103 -6.80 -6.29 -4.32
C GLU A 103 -6.55 -4.81 -4.08
N ALA A 104 -5.32 -4.44 -3.70
CA ALA A 104 -4.89 -3.06 -3.52
C ALA A 104 -5.01 -2.25 -4.83
N VAL A 105 -4.56 -2.83 -5.95
CA VAL A 105 -4.72 -2.25 -7.30
C VAL A 105 -6.19 -2.10 -7.67
N ALA A 106 -7.01 -3.12 -7.41
CA ALA A 106 -8.45 -3.07 -7.70
C ALA A 106 -9.15 -1.96 -6.90
N ASP A 107 -8.75 -1.77 -5.64
CA ASP A 107 -9.30 -0.74 -4.76
C ASP A 107 -8.93 0.68 -5.23
N VAL A 108 -7.67 0.93 -5.53
CA VAL A 108 -7.21 2.22 -6.06
C VAL A 108 -7.84 2.51 -7.42
N LYS A 109 -7.96 1.50 -8.30
CA LYS A 109 -8.64 1.64 -9.60
C LYS A 109 -10.12 1.99 -9.43
N TRP A 110 -10.80 1.38 -8.46
CA TRP A 110 -12.20 1.67 -8.17
C TRP A 110 -12.36 3.11 -7.69
N MET A 111 -11.50 3.54 -6.77
CA MET A 111 -11.47 4.92 -6.29
C MET A 111 -11.25 5.93 -7.42
N VAL A 112 -10.24 5.72 -8.27
CA VAL A 112 -9.92 6.64 -9.38
C VAL A 112 -11.06 6.75 -10.39
N LYS A 113 -11.87 5.70 -10.56
CA LYS A 113 -13.08 5.76 -11.40
C LYS A 113 -14.22 6.57 -10.78
N GLY A 114 -14.26 6.64 -9.44
CA GLY A 114 -15.27 7.40 -8.71
C GLY A 114 -14.87 8.86 -8.46
N MET A 115 -13.58 9.19 -8.62
CA MET A 115 -13.12 10.59 -8.72
C MET A 115 -13.64 11.24 -9.99
#